data_AF-A0A261GPJ6-F1
#
_entry.id   AF-A0A261GPJ6-F1
#
_cell.length_a   1.000
_cell.length_b   1.000
_cell.length_c   1.000
_cell.angle_alpha   90.00
_cell.angle_beta   90.00
_cell.angle_gamma   90.00
#
_symmetry.space_group_name_H-M   'P 1'
#
loop_
_entity.id
_entity.type
_entity.pdbx_description
1 polymer ?
#
loop_
_entity_poly.entity_id
_entity_poly.type
_entity_poly.pdbx_seq_one_letter_code
_entity_poly.pdbx_strand_id
1 'polypeptide(L)'
;MIQICRAALLGSLLTIAGITQAAPDLNPDALASDLTLQHELGVDFKTLSRFRQHPAIVNYFQERLDIQMQQQGIPEGSAEEVDPLTAYETWLPHATQPDISNFEKAILTVYLNHPDDLLLTNFLAAYHARQSLLIRPVSGKSVEHSIIALYFFNRIEDLGGGDRWVGKALTKLNRKLDKLKRKGGEPVADESDHPAYDYFIETFNYHEENRYIAADKLMEDFVAQPNNAFTSFGITAVNTWNGGETDYEDPTVLYNSILGAWFAAHTIDLAKAIEQAWEVDPENNVRFRLGSILGGFSAIHRKWLATLNHDSEAASRIDDEHRIWTYDINMPFHAFTLGVDFFQSPENFLEGYDVWTDTIDLCLSRDDLRTCHNKPRFSFNALGFNLGWVDYLLKAGEVEFAGTLLSWMPYFENYAEWDYGHDAVNHRVNNLQAIADLYANDDPSDDPLNFFLKRKQWGTDLSACQTCHQAQSKVWTEEEKNTIMLPPEEILTIGDWPEFTTTWYGAVK
;
A
#
# COMPACT_ATOMS: atom_id res chain seq x y z
N MET A 1 20.01 42.08 5.77
CA MET A 1 21.39 41.74 6.19
C MET A 1 21.43 40.74 7.35
N ILE A 2 20.46 40.75 8.29
CA ILE A 2 20.39 39.80 9.42
C ILE A 2 19.90 38.38 9.03
N GLN A 3 19.16 38.22 7.92
CA GLN A 3 18.74 36.90 7.41
C GLN A 3 19.84 36.09 6.69
N ILE A 4 20.89 36.75 6.17
CA ILE A 4 21.99 36.07 5.47
C ILE A 4 22.97 35.42 6.47
N CYS A 5 23.03 35.91 7.71
CA CYS A 5 23.89 35.34 8.74
C CYS A 5 23.38 34.01 9.34
N ARG A 6 22.06 33.73 9.32
CA ARG A 6 21.52 32.46 9.86
C ARG A 6 21.80 31.25 8.98
N ALA A 7 21.73 31.39 7.66
CA ALA A 7 22.07 30.30 6.72
C ALA A 7 23.59 29.99 6.72
N ALA A 8 24.44 31.02 6.89
CA ALA A 8 25.88 30.83 7.04
C ALA A 8 26.26 30.18 8.39
N LEU A 9 25.48 30.44 9.46
CA LEU A 9 25.70 29.81 10.76
C LEU A 9 25.29 28.33 10.77
N LEU A 10 24.22 27.91 10.08
CA LEU A 10 23.85 26.48 9.97
C LEU A 10 24.92 25.68 9.20
N GLY A 11 25.43 26.21 8.08
CA GLY A 11 26.54 25.58 7.36
C GLY A 11 27.84 25.53 8.18
N SER A 12 28.06 26.52 9.05
CA SER A 12 29.25 26.57 9.92
C SER A 12 29.11 25.69 11.17
N LEU A 13 27.91 25.53 11.74
CA LEU A 13 27.65 24.65 12.88
C LEU A 13 27.80 23.16 12.51
N LEU A 14 27.36 22.78 11.31
CA LEU A 14 27.61 21.44 10.75
C LEU A 14 29.11 21.16 10.52
N THR A 15 29.91 22.21 10.29
CA THR A 15 31.35 22.09 10.05
C THR A 15 32.16 22.07 11.36
N ILE A 16 31.70 22.76 12.42
CA ILE A 16 32.42 22.89 13.69
C ILE A 16 32.21 21.70 14.63
N ALA A 17 31.16 20.89 14.42
CA ALA A 17 30.87 19.69 15.24
C ALA A 17 31.53 18.39 14.74
N GLY A 18 32.31 18.39 13.66
CA GLY A 18 32.92 17.15 13.11
C GLY A 18 31.90 16.16 12.49
N ILE A 19 30.66 16.59 12.29
CA ILE A 19 29.53 15.74 11.85
C ILE A 19 29.54 15.47 10.33
N THR A 20 30.33 16.20 9.54
CA THR A 20 30.44 15.94 8.09
C THR A 20 31.08 14.60 7.73
N GLN A 21 31.70 13.89 8.69
CA GLN A 21 32.19 12.52 8.47
C GLN A 21 31.18 11.43 8.88
N ALA A 22 30.10 11.77 9.58
CA ALA A 22 29.16 10.78 10.11
C ALA A 22 27.95 10.50 9.18
N ALA A 23 27.68 11.34 8.18
CA ALA A 23 26.55 11.14 7.26
C ALA A 23 26.73 11.84 5.89
N PRO A 24 27.58 11.33 4.99
CA PRO A 24 27.71 11.86 3.62
C PRO A 24 26.40 11.81 2.81
N ASP A 25 25.44 10.97 3.20
CA ASP A 25 24.16 10.77 2.51
C ASP A 25 23.09 11.83 2.82
N LEU A 26 23.38 12.79 3.72
CA LEU A 26 22.49 13.88 4.10
C LEU A 26 22.79 15.19 3.36
N ASN A 27 23.47 15.17 2.20
CA ASN A 27 23.95 16.39 1.55
C ASN A 27 22.99 16.95 0.45
N PRO A 28 22.11 17.92 0.77
CA PRO A 28 21.26 18.60 -0.22
C PRO A 28 22.06 19.46 -1.23
N ASP A 29 23.36 19.70 -1.02
CA ASP A 29 24.20 20.45 -1.97
C ASP A 29 24.43 19.68 -3.28
N ALA A 30 24.44 18.35 -3.23
CA ALA A 30 24.64 17.51 -4.42
C ALA A 30 23.46 17.55 -5.40
N LEU A 31 22.23 17.75 -4.90
CA LEU A 31 21.03 17.84 -5.74
C LEU A 31 20.81 19.25 -6.30
N ALA A 32 21.07 20.28 -5.49
CA ALA A 32 20.87 21.68 -5.87
C ALA A 32 21.96 22.25 -6.81
N SER A 33 23.09 21.55 -6.95
CA SER A 33 24.14 21.86 -7.93
C SER A 33 24.05 21.04 -9.21
N ASP A 34 23.03 20.18 -9.35
CA ASP A 34 22.91 19.24 -10.46
C ASP A 34 22.45 19.93 -11.75
N LEU A 35 23.41 20.13 -12.66
CA LEU A 35 23.21 20.68 -13.99
C LEU A 35 22.27 19.80 -14.85
N THR A 36 22.12 18.50 -14.54
CA THR A 36 21.25 17.59 -15.30
C THR A 36 19.77 17.96 -15.14
N LEU A 37 19.34 18.28 -13.91
CA LEU A 37 17.97 18.77 -13.65
C LEU A 37 17.69 20.10 -14.37
N GLN A 38 18.70 20.97 -14.45
CA GLN A 38 18.60 22.25 -15.16
C GLN A 38 18.54 22.06 -16.69
N HIS A 39 19.37 21.18 -17.25
CA HIS A 39 19.47 20.97 -18.69
C HIS A 39 18.35 20.07 -19.26
N GLU A 40 17.98 19.00 -18.57
CA GLU A 40 17.06 17.98 -19.10
C GLU A 40 15.60 18.24 -18.71
N LEU A 41 15.37 18.67 -17.47
CA LEU A 41 14.05 18.93 -16.92
C LEU A 41 13.69 20.43 -16.93
N GLY A 42 14.69 21.31 -16.87
CA GLY A 42 14.48 22.76 -16.85
C GLY A 42 14.08 23.30 -15.47
N VAL A 43 14.42 22.58 -14.39
CA VAL A 43 14.20 23.03 -13.01
C VAL A 43 15.14 24.20 -12.72
N ASP A 44 14.61 25.34 -12.27
CA ASP A 44 15.47 26.50 -12.00
C ASP A 44 16.21 26.40 -10.65
N PHE A 45 17.36 27.06 -10.57
CA PHE A 45 18.19 27.08 -9.36
C PHE A 45 17.48 27.73 -8.15
N LYS A 46 16.52 28.63 -8.40
CA LYS A 46 15.77 29.31 -7.34
C LYS A 46 14.83 28.36 -6.62
N THR A 47 14.25 27.41 -7.35
CA THR A 47 13.39 26.35 -6.83
C THR A 47 14.20 25.37 -5.98
N LEU A 48 15.36 24.92 -6.50
CA LEU A 48 16.27 24.03 -5.76
C LEU A 48 16.88 24.69 -4.51
N SER A 49 17.12 26.00 -4.51
CA SER A 49 17.67 26.72 -3.35
C SER A 49 16.64 27.03 -2.27
N ARG A 50 15.35 27.22 -2.63
CA ARG A 50 14.25 27.39 -1.67
C ARG A 50 14.05 26.17 -0.78
N PHE A 51 14.23 24.97 -1.35
CA PHE A 51 14.14 23.71 -0.63
C PHE A 51 15.08 23.67 0.59
N ARG A 52 16.33 24.14 0.44
CA ARG A 52 17.33 24.17 1.53
C ARG A 52 16.90 24.99 2.75
N GLN A 53 16.00 25.94 2.54
CA GLN A 53 15.54 26.88 3.56
C GLN A 53 14.14 26.53 4.04
N HIS A 54 13.60 25.38 3.61
CA HIS A 54 12.24 25.01 3.96
C HIS A 54 12.14 24.77 5.48
N PRO A 55 11.27 25.50 6.21
CA PRO A 55 11.22 25.43 7.66
C PRO A 55 10.97 24.02 8.18
N ALA A 56 10.08 23.24 7.55
CA ALA A 56 9.76 21.90 8.01
C ALA A 56 10.96 20.94 7.90
N ILE A 57 11.80 21.10 6.88
CA ILE A 57 13.03 20.30 6.71
C ILE A 57 14.07 20.71 7.74
N VAL A 58 14.28 22.02 7.91
CA VAL A 58 15.22 22.56 8.90
C VAL A 58 14.84 22.12 10.32
N ASN A 59 13.55 22.20 10.66
CA ASN A 59 13.04 21.79 11.96
C ASN A 59 13.19 20.30 12.19
N TYR A 60 12.82 19.45 11.22
CA TYR A 60 12.96 17.99 11.34
C TYR A 60 14.39 17.57 11.67
N PHE A 61 15.38 18.11 10.94
CA PHE A 61 16.78 17.79 11.21
C PHE A 61 17.27 18.38 12.54
N GLN A 62 16.77 19.54 12.95
CA GLN A 62 17.11 20.15 14.24
C GLN A 62 16.55 19.32 15.40
N GLU A 63 15.30 18.88 15.34
CA GLU A 63 14.66 18.03 16.35
C GLU A 63 15.38 16.69 16.51
N ARG A 64 15.73 16.03 15.41
CA ARG A 64 16.52 14.78 15.43
C ARG A 64 17.90 14.98 16.07
N LEU A 65 18.56 16.09 15.76
CA LEU A 65 19.86 16.44 16.36
C LEU A 65 19.71 16.67 17.87
N ASP A 66 18.66 17.38 18.28
CA ASP A 66 18.38 17.66 19.69
C ASP A 66 18.06 16.36 20.46
N ILE A 67 17.29 15.42 19.87
CA ILE A 67 17.02 14.08 20.44
C ILE A 67 18.32 13.28 20.58
N GLN A 68 19.16 13.23 19.56
CA GLN A 68 20.45 12.52 19.61
C GLN A 68 21.36 13.10 20.70
N MET A 69 21.40 14.43 20.84
CA MET A 69 22.17 15.11 21.89
C MET A 69 21.61 14.85 23.29
N GLN A 70 20.29 14.70 23.44
CA GLN A 70 19.65 14.35 24.71
C GLN A 70 19.90 12.88 25.09
N GLN A 71 19.82 11.94 24.14
CA GLN A 71 20.08 10.52 24.36
C GLN A 71 21.54 10.23 24.76
N GLN A 72 22.50 11.07 24.31
CA GLN A 72 23.90 10.98 24.75
C GLN A 72 24.13 11.45 26.21
N GLY A 73 23.09 11.97 26.89
CA GLY A 73 23.15 12.47 28.27
C GLY A 73 22.36 11.66 29.30
N ILE A 74 21.65 10.60 28.89
CA ILE A 74 20.78 9.79 29.76
C ILE A 74 21.47 8.43 30.02
N PRO A 75 21.64 8.00 31.28
CA PRO A 75 22.15 6.65 31.57
C PRO A 75 21.17 5.60 31.00
N GLU A 76 21.69 4.56 30.36
CA GLU A 76 20.94 3.35 29.98
C GLU A 76 20.10 2.87 31.19
N GLY A 77 18.78 3.06 31.14
CA GLY A 77 17.92 2.65 32.25
C GLY A 77 16.58 3.38 32.43
N SER A 78 16.28 4.44 31.67
CA SER A 78 14.87 4.86 31.55
C SER A 78 14.20 3.92 30.56
N ALA A 79 13.30 3.07 31.06
CA ALA A 79 12.39 2.30 30.22
C ALA A 79 11.77 3.27 29.20
N GLU A 80 11.98 3.04 27.91
CA GLU A 80 11.13 3.65 26.89
C GLU A 80 9.69 3.35 27.31
N GLU A 81 8.89 4.40 27.50
CA GLU A 81 7.45 4.26 27.48
C GLU A 81 7.13 3.64 26.12
N VAL A 82 6.98 2.32 26.11
CA VAL A 82 6.50 1.58 24.95
C VAL A 82 5.16 2.22 24.62
N ASP A 83 5.06 2.81 23.43
CA ASP A 83 3.80 3.33 22.92
C ASP A 83 2.76 2.20 23.10
N PRO A 84 1.68 2.42 23.87
CA PRO A 84 0.71 1.38 24.16
C PRO A 84 0.18 0.73 22.87
N LEU A 85 0.15 1.45 21.74
CA LEU A 85 -0.24 0.92 20.44
C LEU A 85 0.77 -0.10 19.87
N THR A 86 2.07 0.16 20.02
CA THR A 86 3.14 -0.75 19.58
C THR A 86 3.19 -2.05 20.37
N ALA A 87 2.65 -2.06 21.59
CA ALA A 87 2.53 -3.28 22.40
C ALA A 87 1.52 -4.29 21.82
N TYR A 88 0.64 -3.84 20.92
CA TYR A 88 -0.35 -4.66 20.23
C TYR A 88 0.01 -4.92 18.76
N GLU A 89 1.16 -4.43 18.27
CA GLU A 89 1.62 -4.72 16.91
C GLU A 89 2.02 -6.21 16.78
N THR A 90 1.39 -6.91 15.84
CA THR A 90 1.86 -8.24 15.45
C THR A 90 3.21 -8.10 14.73
N TRP A 91 4.25 -8.71 15.31
CA TRP A 91 5.62 -8.70 14.79
C TRP A 91 5.68 -9.28 13.37
N LEU A 92 6.47 -8.64 12.50
CA LEU A 92 6.60 -8.99 11.10
C LEU A 92 8.00 -9.50 10.76
N PRO A 93 8.18 -10.75 10.35
CA PRO A 93 9.46 -11.24 9.85
C PRO A 93 9.79 -10.58 8.50
N HIS A 94 10.91 -9.90 8.41
CA HIS A 94 11.41 -9.37 7.15
C HIS A 94 12.93 -9.57 7.06
N ALA A 95 13.39 -10.27 6.02
CA ALA A 95 14.82 -10.49 5.79
C ALA A 95 15.47 -9.29 5.09
N THR A 96 14.66 -8.40 4.52
CA THR A 96 15.06 -7.18 3.82
C THR A 96 14.04 -6.06 4.09
N GLN A 97 14.48 -4.80 4.12
CA GLN A 97 13.61 -3.61 4.05
C GLN A 97 13.99 -2.79 2.81
N PRO A 98 13.09 -1.95 2.27
CA PRO A 98 13.46 -1.00 1.23
C PRO A 98 14.61 -0.11 1.72
N ASP A 99 15.75 -0.17 1.02
CA ASP A 99 16.90 0.67 1.33
C ASP A 99 16.65 2.10 0.82
N ILE A 100 15.98 2.92 1.63
CA ILE A 100 15.87 4.36 1.40
C ILE A 100 16.88 5.10 2.26
N SER A 101 17.54 6.11 1.68
CA SER A 101 18.48 6.93 2.42
C SER A 101 17.80 7.65 3.59
N ASN A 102 18.53 7.92 4.67
CA ASN A 102 18.03 8.73 5.79
C ASN A 102 17.50 10.09 5.35
N PHE A 103 18.10 10.67 4.30
CA PHE A 103 17.63 11.91 3.71
C PHE A 103 16.26 11.74 3.05
N GLU A 104 16.09 10.72 2.22
CA GLU A 104 14.81 10.44 1.57
C GLU A 104 13.72 10.14 2.60
N LYS A 105 14.02 9.33 3.62
CA LYS A 105 13.12 9.05 4.75
C LYS A 105 12.67 10.35 5.42
N ALA A 106 13.60 11.27 5.71
CA ALA A 106 13.29 12.56 6.31
C ALA A 106 12.36 13.41 5.44
N ILE A 107 12.64 13.52 4.14
CA ILE A 107 11.82 14.34 3.24
C ILE A 107 10.42 13.75 3.08
N LEU A 108 10.30 12.43 2.97
CA LEU A 108 9.00 11.77 2.90
C LEU A 108 8.17 11.99 4.16
N THR A 109 8.77 11.81 5.34
CA THR A 109 8.09 12.10 6.61
C THR A 109 7.61 13.55 6.67
N VAL A 110 8.43 14.51 6.25
CA VAL A 110 8.06 15.93 6.23
C VAL A 110 6.94 16.21 5.23
N TYR A 111 6.96 15.56 4.05
CA TYR A 111 5.85 15.65 3.08
C TYR A 111 4.57 15.04 3.63
N LEU A 112 4.63 13.87 4.26
CA LEU A 112 3.46 13.19 4.80
C LEU A 112 2.80 13.98 5.95
N ASN A 113 3.58 14.76 6.70
CA ASN A 113 3.05 15.70 7.69
C ASN A 113 2.47 16.98 7.07
N HIS A 114 2.86 17.31 5.83
CA HIS A 114 2.47 18.53 5.12
C HIS A 114 2.21 18.25 3.62
N PRO A 115 1.20 17.41 3.29
CA PRO A 115 0.98 16.93 1.92
C PRO A 115 0.57 18.03 0.94
N ASP A 116 0.06 19.15 1.45
CA ASP A 116 -0.31 20.35 0.68
C ASP A 116 0.87 21.29 0.40
N ASP A 117 2.07 20.95 0.86
CA ASP A 117 3.25 21.77 0.62
C ASP A 117 3.75 21.61 -0.82
N LEU A 118 3.45 22.63 -1.63
CA LEU A 118 3.85 22.71 -3.02
C LEU A 118 5.37 22.61 -3.21
N LEU A 119 6.20 23.13 -2.28
CA LEU A 119 7.65 23.08 -2.42
C LEU A 119 8.19 21.68 -2.15
N LEU A 120 7.67 20.98 -1.14
CA LEU A 120 8.02 19.58 -0.87
C LEU A 120 7.61 18.67 -2.03
N THR A 121 6.40 18.89 -2.55
CA THR A 121 5.88 18.15 -3.71
C THR A 121 6.75 18.37 -4.95
N ASN A 122 7.14 19.62 -5.25
CA ASN A 122 8.08 19.95 -6.32
C ASN A 122 9.44 19.25 -6.16
N PHE A 123 9.93 19.20 -4.93
CA PHE A 123 11.20 18.55 -4.65
C PHE A 123 11.14 17.04 -4.89
N LEU A 124 10.13 16.36 -4.34
CA LEU A 124 9.95 14.93 -4.52
C LEU A 124 9.74 14.59 -6.01
N ALA A 125 8.95 15.39 -6.73
CA ALA A 125 8.83 15.24 -8.18
C ALA A 125 10.18 15.31 -8.90
N ALA A 126 11.03 16.29 -8.59
CA ALA A 126 12.36 16.43 -9.19
C ALA A 126 13.31 15.29 -8.79
N TYR A 127 13.27 14.84 -7.53
CA TYR A 127 14.08 13.74 -7.01
C TYR A 127 13.78 12.43 -7.75
N HIS A 128 12.50 12.04 -7.85
CA HIS A 128 12.12 10.83 -8.57
C HIS A 128 12.30 10.98 -10.08
N ALA A 129 12.06 12.17 -10.66
CA ALA A 129 12.28 12.40 -12.08
C ALA A 129 13.74 12.15 -12.49
N ARG A 130 14.72 12.39 -11.61
CA ARG A 130 16.14 12.10 -11.86
C ARG A 130 16.44 10.60 -12.00
N GLN A 131 15.67 9.79 -11.31
CA GLN A 131 15.82 8.34 -11.27
C GLN A 131 14.88 7.64 -12.28
N SER A 132 13.94 8.40 -12.83
CA SER A 132 12.94 7.94 -13.79
C SER A 132 13.49 7.64 -15.19
N LEU A 133 12.62 7.10 -16.03
CA LEU A 133 12.82 6.90 -17.47
C LEU A 133 13.14 8.20 -18.23
N LEU A 134 12.92 9.40 -17.65
CA LEU A 134 13.32 10.65 -18.30
C LEU A 134 14.83 10.70 -18.54
N ILE A 135 15.61 10.22 -17.56
CA ILE A 135 17.08 10.31 -17.53
C ILE A 135 17.71 8.92 -17.61
N ARG A 136 17.13 7.92 -16.95
CA ARG A 136 17.71 6.58 -16.81
C ARG A 136 17.28 5.63 -17.93
N PRO A 137 18.11 4.61 -18.25
CA PRO A 137 17.69 3.49 -19.09
C PRO A 137 16.47 2.76 -18.50
N VAL A 138 15.79 1.98 -19.34
CA VAL A 138 14.64 1.17 -18.91
C VAL A 138 15.12 0.05 -17.98
N SER A 139 14.61 0.06 -16.75
CA SER A 139 14.71 -0.98 -15.72
C SER A 139 13.50 -0.88 -14.78
N GLY A 140 13.23 -1.90 -13.96
CA GLY A 140 12.15 -1.90 -12.98
C GLY A 140 12.22 -0.67 -12.07
N LYS A 141 13.41 -0.37 -11.53
CA LYS A 141 13.63 0.82 -10.69
C LYS A 141 13.35 2.14 -11.42
N SER A 142 13.77 2.28 -12.67
CA SER A 142 13.48 3.51 -13.44
C SER A 142 11.98 3.70 -13.72
N VAL A 143 11.23 2.60 -13.86
CA VAL A 143 9.77 2.61 -14.04
C VAL A 143 9.10 3.00 -12.72
N GLU A 144 9.52 2.40 -11.61
CA GLU A 144 9.05 2.74 -10.26
C GLU A 144 9.17 4.25 -10.00
N HIS A 145 10.37 4.81 -10.15
CA HIS A 145 10.60 6.26 -10.00
C HIS A 145 9.85 7.11 -11.04
N SER A 146 9.50 6.54 -12.21
CA SER A 146 8.64 7.24 -13.18
C SER A 146 7.22 7.37 -12.67
N ILE A 147 6.67 6.31 -12.09
CA ILE A 147 5.30 6.31 -11.54
C ILE A 147 5.23 7.24 -10.32
N ILE A 148 6.22 7.18 -9.43
CA ILE A 148 6.31 8.06 -8.26
C ILE A 148 6.49 9.53 -8.67
N ALA A 149 7.36 9.83 -9.64
CA ALA A 149 7.48 11.20 -10.15
C ALA A 149 6.17 11.69 -10.78
N LEU A 150 5.45 10.82 -11.50
CA LEU A 150 4.17 11.16 -12.11
C LEU A 150 3.12 11.51 -11.05
N TYR A 151 3.05 10.77 -9.93
CA TYR A 151 2.21 11.12 -8.79
C TYR A 151 2.46 12.56 -8.34
N PHE A 152 3.71 12.90 -8.00
CA PHE A 152 4.03 14.24 -7.51
C PHE A 152 3.83 15.33 -8.57
N PHE A 153 4.02 15.04 -9.86
CA PHE A 153 3.69 16.01 -10.92
C PHE A 153 2.20 16.33 -10.99
N ASN A 154 1.32 15.33 -10.89
CA ASN A 154 -0.12 15.58 -10.83
C ASN A 154 -0.48 16.37 -9.56
N ARG A 155 0.10 16.01 -8.41
CA ARG A 155 -0.13 16.76 -7.15
C ARG A 155 0.30 18.22 -7.23
N ILE A 156 1.39 18.53 -7.93
CA ILE A 156 1.79 19.93 -8.16
C ILE A 156 0.71 20.68 -8.93
N GLU A 157 0.11 20.07 -9.96
CA GLU A 157 -0.97 20.69 -10.72
C GLU A 157 -2.23 20.89 -9.86
N ASP A 158 -2.62 19.89 -9.06
CA ASP A 158 -3.77 19.98 -8.14
C ASP A 158 -3.59 21.09 -7.07
N LEU A 159 -2.38 21.26 -6.56
CA LEU A 159 -2.03 22.31 -5.60
C LEU A 159 -1.91 23.70 -6.26
N GLY A 160 -2.27 23.84 -7.53
CA GLY A 160 -2.24 25.10 -8.28
C GLY A 160 -0.83 25.52 -8.72
N GLY A 161 0.12 24.59 -8.74
CA GLY A 161 1.47 24.82 -9.24
C GLY A 161 1.49 25.08 -10.75
N GLY A 162 2.05 26.23 -11.16
CA GLY A 162 2.06 26.67 -12.56
C GLY A 162 3.42 26.58 -13.26
N ASP A 163 4.38 25.86 -12.68
CA ASP A 163 5.74 25.84 -13.21
C ASP A 163 5.80 25.12 -14.55
N ARG A 164 6.30 25.82 -15.59
CA ARG A 164 6.31 25.31 -16.97
C ARG A 164 7.07 23.99 -17.15
N TRP A 165 8.03 23.70 -16.27
CA TRP A 165 8.80 22.46 -16.34
C TRP A 165 7.97 21.24 -15.90
N VAL A 166 7.00 21.42 -15.01
CA VAL A 166 6.10 20.36 -14.48
C VAL A 166 5.29 19.76 -15.63
N GLY A 167 4.47 20.57 -16.32
CA GLY A 167 3.65 20.07 -17.43
C GLY A 167 4.47 19.47 -18.58
N LYS A 168 5.70 19.96 -18.82
CA LYS A 168 6.64 19.35 -19.78
C LYS A 168 7.14 17.98 -19.31
N ALA A 169 7.53 17.86 -18.05
CA ALA A 169 8.01 16.62 -17.47
C ALA A 169 6.88 15.57 -17.44
N LEU A 170 5.70 15.95 -16.98
CA LEU A 170 4.47 15.13 -16.98
C LEU A 170 4.17 14.59 -18.39
N THR A 171 4.12 15.46 -19.40
CA THR A 171 3.88 15.05 -20.80
C THR A 171 4.95 14.07 -21.31
N LYS A 172 6.23 14.33 -21.04
CA LYS A 172 7.33 13.46 -21.47
C LYS A 172 7.28 12.10 -20.77
N LEU A 173 6.95 12.08 -19.49
CA LEU A 173 6.93 10.89 -18.66
C LEU A 173 5.78 9.97 -19.05
N ASN A 174 4.57 10.52 -19.20
CA ASN A 174 3.42 9.81 -19.75
C ASN A 174 3.75 9.18 -21.10
N ARG A 175 4.35 9.94 -22.02
CA ARG A 175 4.76 9.40 -23.33
C ARG A 175 5.74 8.22 -23.22
N LYS A 176 6.66 8.24 -22.26
CA LYS A 176 7.62 7.15 -22.05
C LYS A 176 6.95 5.91 -21.45
N LEU A 177 6.08 6.09 -20.46
CA LEU A 177 5.30 5.01 -19.88
C LEU A 177 4.33 4.39 -20.90
N ASP A 178 3.62 5.20 -21.68
CA ASP A 178 2.75 4.72 -22.76
C ASP A 178 3.52 3.92 -23.81
N LYS A 179 4.73 4.39 -24.17
CA LYS A 179 5.60 3.65 -25.09
C LYS A 179 6.03 2.31 -24.51
N LEU A 180 6.30 2.24 -23.21
CA LEU A 180 6.61 0.99 -22.52
C LEU A 180 5.39 0.06 -22.54
N LYS A 181 4.21 0.52 -22.12
CA LYS A 181 2.95 -0.25 -22.15
C LYS A 181 2.68 -0.89 -23.51
N ARG A 182 2.87 -0.14 -24.60
CA ARG A 182 2.66 -0.62 -25.97
C ARG A 182 3.73 -1.58 -26.49
N LYS A 183 4.88 -1.71 -25.83
CA LYS A 183 5.97 -2.61 -26.27
C LYS A 183 5.55 -4.09 -26.19
N GLY A 184 4.62 -4.43 -25.30
CA GLY A 184 4.13 -5.79 -25.10
C GLY A 184 3.19 -6.30 -26.19
N GLY A 185 2.60 -5.42 -27.00
CA GLY A 185 1.55 -5.79 -27.95
C GLY A 185 0.17 -5.81 -27.28
N GLU A 186 -0.68 -6.73 -27.71
CA GLU A 186 -2.04 -6.89 -27.16
C GLU A 186 -2.01 -7.36 -25.70
N PRO A 187 -2.96 -6.94 -24.85
CA PRO A 187 -3.10 -7.44 -23.49
C PRO A 187 -3.15 -8.97 -23.41
N VAL A 188 -2.49 -9.56 -22.41
CA VAL A 188 -2.49 -11.00 -22.17
C VAL A 188 -2.77 -11.33 -20.70
N ALA A 189 -3.39 -12.48 -20.47
CA ALA A 189 -3.60 -13.08 -19.15
C ALA A 189 -2.82 -14.40 -19.08
N ASP A 190 -1.48 -14.31 -19.02
CA ASP A 190 -0.61 -15.49 -18.98
C ASP A 190 -0.02 -15.69 -17.58
N GLU A 191 -0.41 -16.79 -16.95
CA GLU A 191 0.15 -17.27 -15.68
C GLU A 191 1.33 -18.25 -15.91
N SER A 192 1.54 -18.73 -17.13
CA SER A 192 2.44 -19.83 -17.46
C SER A 192 3.87 -19.33 -17.68
N ASP A 193 4.86 -20.10 -17.22
CA ASP A 193 6.30 -19.83 -17.46
C ASP A 193 6.77 -18.42 -17.03
N HIS A 194 6.23 -17.91 -15.92
CA HIS A 194 6.59 -16.61 -15.35
C HIS A 194 7.31 -16.73 -14.00
N PRO A 195 8.66 -16.80 -13.99
CA PRO A 195 9.44 -17.00 -12.76
C PRO A 195 9.21 -15.93 -11.69
N ALA A 196 8.84 -14.70 -12.08
CA ALA A 196 8.52 -13.64 -11.13
C ALA A 196 7.20 -13.89 -10.41
N TYR A 197 6.19 -14.41 -11.12
CA TYR A 197 4.90 -14.76 -10.53
C TYR A 197 5.01 -15.99 -9.64
N ASP A 198 5.70 -17.03 -10.08
CA ASP A 198 5.97 -18.21 -9.25
C ASP A 198 6.70 -17.83 -7.96
N TYR A 199 7.74 -16.98 -8.07
CA TYR A 199 8.46 -16.46 -6.92
C TYR A 199 7.56 -15.64 -6.00
N PHE A 200 6.68 -14.80 -6.55
CA PHE A 200 5.70 -14.06 -5.76
C PHE A 200 4.76 -15.01 -5.00
N ILE A 201 4.17 -16.01 -5.66
CA ILE A 201 3.28 -16.98 -5.01
C ILE A 201 4.02 -17.77 -3.94
N GLU A 202 5.24 -18.22 -4.21
CA GLU A 202 6.07 -18.94 -3.23
C GLU A 202 6.39 -18.05 -2.02
N THR A 203 6.80 -16.80 -2.26
CA THR A 203 7.07 -15.79 -1.24
C THR A 203 5.82 -15.50 -0.40
N PHE A 204 4.69 -15.26 -1.06
CA PHE A 204 3.42 -14.93 -0.44
C PHE A 204 2.91 -16.04 0.48
N ASN A 205 3.12 -17.32 0.10
CA ASN A 205 2.66 -18.48 0.87
C ASN A 205 3.65 -19.00 1.92
N TYR A 206 4.97 -18.88 1.67
CA TYR A 206 5.98 -19.64 2.43
C TYR A 206 7.21 -18.82 2.88
N HIS A 207 7.54 -17.72 2.21
CA HIS A 207 8.79 -16.97 2.43
C HIS A 207 8.54 -15.46 2.55
N GLU A 208 7.68 -15.06 3.48
CA GLU A 208 7.31 -13.66 3.71
C GLU A 208 8.51 -12.71 3.81
N GLU A 209 9.62 -13.20 4.35
CA GLU A 209 10.84 -12.44 4.49
C GLU A 209 11.41 -11.89 3.17
N ASN A 210 10.98 -12.46 2.03
CA ASN A 210 11.40 -12.11 0.67
C ASN A 210 10.41 -11.18 -0.07
N ARG A 211 9.37 -10.64 0.58
CA ARG A 211 8.32 -9.83 -0.07
C ARG A 211 8.83 -8.65 -0.92
N TYR A 212 9.90 -7.98 -0.51
CA TYR A 212 10.50 -6.90 -1.30
C TYR A 212 11.27 -7.40 -2.52
N ILE A 213 11.91 -8.57 -2.43
CA ILE A 213 12.56 -9.23 -3.56
C ILE A 213 11.52 -9.66 -4.60
N ALA A 214 10.35 -10.13 -4.16
CA ALA A 214 9.23 -10.44 -5.05
C ALA A 214 8.74 -9.20 -5.79
N ALA A 215 8.62 -8.05 -5.10
CA ALA A 215 8.27 -6.78 -5.74
C ALA A 215 9.26 -6.37 -6.83
N ASP A 216 10.56 -6.45 -6.56
CA ASP A 216 11.60 -6.13 -7.55
C ASP A 216 11.53 -7.05 -8.78
N LYS A 217 11.36 -8.36 -8.57
CA LYS A 217 11.22 -9.34 -9.66
C LYS A 217 10.01 -9.06 -10.53
N LEU A 218 8.86 -8.75 -9.92
CA LEU A 218 7.64 -8.40 -10.64
C LEU A 218 7.81 -7.09 -11.44
N MET A 219 8.52 -6.11 -10.90
CA MET A 219 8.83 -4.85 -11.61
C MET A 219 9.73 -5.07 -12.83
N GLU A 220 10.75 -5.93 -12.73
CA GLU A 220 11.58 -6.31 -13.87
C GLU A 220 10.79 -7.13 -14.90
N ASP A 221 9.87 -7.98 -14.44
CA ASP A 221 8.98 -8.72 -15.32
C ASP A 221 8.04 -7.79 -16.09
N PHE A 222 7.50 -6.75 -15.46
CA PHE A 222 6.70 -5.73 -16.14
C PHE A 222 7.50 -5.00 -17.24
N VAL A 223 8.80 -4.77 -17.04
CA VAL A 223 9.66 -4.20 -18.10
C VAL A 223 9.79 -5.13 -19.31
N ALA A 224 9.79 -6.44 -19.07
CA ALA A 224 9.84 -7.45 -20.11
C ALA A 224 8.48 -7.61 -20.82
N GLN A 225 7.38 -7.68 -20.06
CA GLN A 225 6.02 -7.97 -20.51
C GLN A 225 4.98 -7.00 -19.91
N PRO A 226 4.98 -5.72 -20.34
CA PRO A 226 4.13 -4.69 -19.72
C PRO A 226 2.63 -4.83 -20.04
N ASN A 227 2.28 -5.74 -20.96
CA ASN A 227 0.93 -6.09 -21.38
C ASN A 227 0.34 -7.29 -20.61
N ASN A 228 1.09 -7.92 -19.69
CA ASN A 228 0.57 -9.01 -18.88
C ASN A 228 -0.23 -8.48 -17.67
N ALA A 229 -1.52 -8.83 -17.63
CA ALA A 229 -2.41 -8.45 -16.54
C ALA A 229 -2.01 -9.11 -15.21
N PHE A 230 -1.49 -10.35 -15.22
CA PHE A 230 -1.07 -11.03 -13.99
C PHE A 230 0.16 -10.40 -13.35
N THR A 231 1.14 -9.97 -14.14
CA THR A 231 2.30 -9.23 -13.62
C THR A 231 1.86 -7.94 -12.94
N SER A 232 0.97 -7.18 -13.59
CA SER A 232 0.44 -5.92 -13.05
C SER A 232 -0.39 -6.13 -11.78
N PHE A 233 -1.20 -7.19 -11.76
CA PHE A 233 -1.93 -7.63 -10.57
C PHE A 233 -0.96 -8.02 -9.44
N GLY A 234 0.07 -8.80 -9.73
CA GLY A 234 1.09 -9.20 -8.76
C GLY A 234 1.81 -8.01 -8.14
N ILE A 235 2.17 -7.00 -8.94
CA ILE A 235 2.77 -5.75 -8.44
C ILE A 235 1.78 -5.02 -7.53
N THR A 236 0.50 -4.97 -7.91
CA THR A 236 -0.54 -4.36 -7.07
C THR A 236 -0.65 -5.11 -5.73
N ALA A 237 -0.72 -6.43 -5.76
CA ALA A 237 -0.88 -7.28 -4.59
C ALA A 237 0.33 -7.18 -3.64
N VAL A 238 1.56 -7.25 -4.16
CA VAL A 238 2.77 -7.15 -3.33
C VAL A 238 2.96 -5.76 -2.71
N ASN A 239 2.56 -4.69 -3.40
CA ASN A 239 2.59 -3.34 -2.83
C ASN A 239 1.46 -3.12 -1.81
N THR A 240 0.31 -3.75 -2.00
CA THR A 240 -0.75 -3.81 -0.96
C THR A 240 -0.23 -4.48 0.30
N TRP A 241 0.42 -5.63 0.13
CA TRP A 241 1.05 -6.38 1.21
C TRP A 241 2.13 -5.56 1.92
N ASN A 242 3.13 -5.08 1.17
CA ASN A 242 4.24 -4.30 1.72
C ASN A 242 3.74 -3.04 2.44
N GLY A 243 2.78 -2.29 1.85
CA GLY A 243 2.23 -1.08 2.44
C GLY A 243 1.40 -1.32 3.70
N GLY A 244 0.54 -2.36 3.69
CA GLY A 244 -0.25 -2.73 4.87
C GLY A 244 0.64 -3.26 6.00
N GLU A 245 1.76 -3.90 5.69
CA GLU A 245 2.68 -4.50 6.66
C GLU A 245 3.98 -3.73 6.89
N THR A 246 3.97 -2.41 6.72
CA THR A 246 5.04 -1.56 7.29
C THR A 246 4.80 -1.24 8.77
N ASP A 247 5.82 -0.69 9.44
CA ASP A 247 5.67 -0.09 10.77
C ASP A 247 4.73 1.14 10.72
N TYR A 248 4.16 1.51 11.87
CA TYR A 248 3.21 2.63 12.01
C TYR A 248 3.72 3.95 11.39
N GLU A 249 5.00 4.29 11.62
CA GLU A 249 5.66 5.51 11.15
C GLU A 249 6.60 5.27 9.95
N ASP A 250 6.41 4.19 9.17
CA ASP A 250 7.23 3.95 7.98
C ASP A 250 6.74 4.79 6.79
N PRO A 251 7.51 5.79 6.32
CA PRO A 251 7.06 6.67 5.24
C PRO A 251 7.06 5.99 3.87
N THR A 252 7.62 4.79 3.72
CA THR A 252 7.58 4.02 2.46
C THR A 252 6.18 3.56 2.09
N VAL A 253 5.23 3.62 3.03
CA VAL A 253 3.80 3.40 2.78
C VAL A 253 3.25 4.23 1.62
N LEU A 254 3.77 5.46 1.45
CA LEU A 254 3.40 6.34 0.33
C LEU A 254 3.76 5.71 -1.02
N TYR A 255 4.97 5.18 -1.15
CA TYR A 255 5.45 4.59 -2.41
C TYR A 255 4.68 3.31 -2.74
N ASN A 256 4.46 2.46 -1.74
CA ASN A 256 3.63 1.27 -1.89
C ASN A 256 2.21 1.65 -2.36
N SER A 257 1.63 2.70 -1.80
CA SER A 257 0.29 3.18 -2.19
C SER A 257 0.26 3.74 -3.61
N ILE A 258 1.26 4.53 -3.99
CA ILE A 258 1.40 5.08 -5.35
C ILE A 258 1.52 3.96 -6.39
N LEU A 259 2.41 2.98 -6.14
CA LEU A 259 2.64 1.87 -7.06
C LEU A 259 1.41 0.95 -7.11
N GLY A 260 0.86 0.60 -5.97
CA GLY A 260 -0.37 -0.19 -5.85
C GLY A 260 -1.51 0.43 -6.66
N ALA A 261 -1.80 1.72 -6.48
CA ALA A 261 -2.89 2.39 -7.19
C ALA A 261 -2.65 2.47 -8.71
N TRP A 262 -1.42 2.79 -9.14
CA TRP A 262 -1.08 2.87 -10.57
C TRP A 262 -1.20 1.53 -11.27
N PHE A 263 -0.65 0.47 -10.66
CA PHE A 263 -0.71 -0.88 -11.22
C PHE A 263 -2.12 -1.48 -11.12
N ALA A 264 -2.92 -1.14 -10.11
CA ALA A 264 -4.33 -1.53 -10.06
C ALA A 264 -5.10 -0.97 -11.26
N ALA A 265 -4.95 0.35 -11.52
CA ALA A 265 -5.58 0.99 -12.68
C ALA A 265 -5.10 0.38 -14.01
N HIS A 266 -3.79 0.15 -14.14
CA HIS A 266 -3.23 -0.50 -15.33
C HIS A 266 -3.74 -1.94 -15.52
N THR A 267 -3.90 -2.70 -14.42
CA THR A 267 -4.46 -4.06 -14.45
C THR A 267 -5.92 -4.04 -14.89
N ILE A 268 -6.72 -3.10 -14.40
CA ILE A 268 -8.12 -2.92 -14.80
C ILE A 268 -8.22 -2.60 -16.30
N ASP A 269 -7.37 -1.71 -16.82
CA ASP A 269 -7.36 -1.38 -18.25
C ASP A 269 -7.04 -2.60 -19.12
N LEU A 270 -6.04 -3.41 -18.71
CA LEU A 270 -5.71 -4.67 -19.40
C LEU A 270 -6.85 -5.69 -19.30
N ALA A 271 -7.41 -5.89 -18.10
CA ALA A 271 -8.48 -6.83 -17.85
C ALA A 271 -9.73 -6.52 -18.68
N LYS A 272 -10.14 -5.24 -18.76
CA LYS A 272 -11.23 -4.79 -19.64
C LYS A 272 -11.00 -5.18 -21.09
N ALA A 273 -9.80 -4.95 -21.61
CA ALA A 273 -9.48 -5.30 -23.00
C ALA A 273 -9.46 -6.82 -23.24
N ILE A 274 -8.96 -7.60 -22.28
CA ILE A 274 -8.95 -9.07 -22.33
C ILE A 274 -10.38 -9.62 -22.31
N GLU A 275 -11.21 -9.13 -21.40
CA GLU A 275 -12.62 -9.54 -21.31
C GLU A 275 -13.41 -9.16 -22.55
N GLN A 276 -13.21 -7.97 -23.10
CA GLN A 276 -13.83 -7.57 -24.37
C GLN A 276 -13.42 -8.47 -25.54
N ALA A 277 -12.14 -8.85 -25.62
CA ALA A 277 -11.68 -9.79 -26.65
C ALA A 277 -12.32 -11.17 -26.45
N TRP A 278 -12.41 -11.64 -25.20
CA TRP A 278 -13.10 -12.88 -24.85
C TRP A 278 -14.58 -12.86 -25.20
N GLU A 279 -15.31 -11.78 -24.91
CA GLU A 279 -16.74 -11.64 -25.26
C GLU A 279 -16.98 -11.73 -26.77
N VAL A 280 -16.06 -11.21 -27.58
CA VAL A 280 -16.15 -11.23 -29.04
C VAL A 280 -15.83 -12.62 -29.62
N ASP A 281 -14.83 -13.30 -29.06
CA ASP A 281 -14.39 -14.62 -29.52
C ASP A 281 -13.92 -15.52 -28.34
N PRO A 282 -14.87 -16.13 -27.61
CA PRO A 282 -14.54 -16.95 -26.43
C PRO A 282 -13.76 -18.23 -26.76
N GLU A 283 -13.80 -18.69 -28.02
CA GLU A 283 -13.12 -19.92 -28.44
C GLU A 283 -11.60 -19.71 -28.61
N ASN A 284 -11.16 -18.49 -28.92
CA ASN A 284 -9.76 -18.17 -29.22
C ASN A 284 -9.10 -17.24 -28.21
N ASN A 285 -9.88 -16.51 -27.40
CA ASN A 285 -9.35 -15.58 -26.40
C ASN A 285 -9.48 -16.15 -24.98
N VAL A 286 -8.54 -15.77 -24.11
CA VAL A 286 -8.58 -16.14 -22.69
C VAL A 286 -9.31 -15.08 -21.89
N ARG A 287 -9.96 -15.52 -20.80
CA ARG A 287 -10.58 -14.64 -19.82
C ARG A 287 -9.59 -14.29 -18.72
N PHE A 288 -9.58 -13.04 -18.25
CA PHE A 288 -8.87 -12.68 -17.04
C PHE A 288 -9.67 -13.08 -15.79
N ARG A 289 -9.29 -14.17 -15.12
CA ARG A 289 -10.07 -14.78 -14.03
C ARG A 289 -10.04 -14.02 -12.70
N LEU A 290 -9.29 -12.93 -12.62
CA LEU A 290 -9.20 -12.07 -11.44
C LEU A 290 -9.92 -10.72 -11.65
N GLY A 291 -10.66 -10.54 -12.75
CA GLY A 291 -11.36 -9.29 -13.02
C GLY A 291 -12.24 -8.84 -11.85
N SER A 292 -13.05 -9.77 -11.33
CA SER A 292 -14.04 -9.50 -10.27
C SER A 292 -13.48 -9.24 -8.88
N ILE A 293 -12.16 -9.19 -8.71
CA ILE A 293 -11.53 -8.85 -7.42
C ILE A 293 -10.72 -7.55 -7.49
N LEU A 294 -10.56 -6.96 -8.69
CA LEU A 294 -9.70 -5.78 -8.89
C LEU A 294 -10.17 -4.54 -8.12
N GLY A 295 -11.47 -4.43 -7.83
CA GLY A 295 -12.05 -3.32 -7.09
C GLY A 295 -11.40 -3.07 -5.73
N GLY A 296 -11.17 -4.13 -4.96
CA GLY A 296 -10.63 -4.05 -3.60
C GLY A 296 -9.19 -3.60 -3.62
N PHE A 297 -8.38 -4.09 -4.56
CA PHE A 297 -7.00 -3.64 -4.73
C PHE A 297 -6.91 -2.20 -5.25
N SER A 298 -7.88 -1.76 -6.05
CA SER A 298 -7.88 -0.42 -6.63
C SER A 298 -8.39 0.65 -5.65
N ALA A 299 -9.43 0.35 -4.87
CA ALA A 299 -10.07 1.31 -3.97
C ALA A 299 -9.14 1.70 -2.82
N ILE A 300 -8.52 0.72 -2.16
CA ILE A 300 -7.74 0.93 -0.93
C ILE A 300 -6.61 1.94 -1.11
N HIS A 301 -5.75 1.73 -2.11
CA HIS A 301 -4.63 2.65 -2.34
C HIS A 301 -5.09 4.03 -2.78
N ARG A 302 -6.12 4.12 -3.62
CA ARG A 302 -6.64 5.40 -4.08
C ARG A 302 -7.29 6.19 -2.95
N LYS A 303 -8.03 5.52 -2.07
CA LYS A 303 -8.66 6.14 -0.89
C LYS A 303 -7.62 6.60 0.12
N TRP A 304 -6.58 5.80 0.34
CA TRP A 304 -5.45 6.20 1.18
C TRP A 304 -4.78 7.47 0.64
N LEU A 305 -4.49 7.51 -0.66
CA LEU A 305 -3.92 8.70 -1.31
C LEU A 305 -4.86 9.91 -1.27
N ALA A 306 -6.17 9.72 -1.50
CA ALA A 306 -7.16 10.80 -1.40
C ALA A 306 -7.21 11.36 0.03
N THR A 307 -7.20 10.51 1.04
CA THR A 307 -7.24 10.91 2.45
C THR A 307 -5.96 11.62 2.89
N LEU A 308 -4.80 11.10 2.50
CA LEU A 308 -3.50 11.76 2.71
C LEU A 308 -3.54 13.18 2.12
N ASN A 309 -4.10 13.33 0.92
CA ASN A 309 -4.20 14.59 0.22
C ASN A 309 -5.38 15.48 0.67
N HIS A 310 -6.08 15.09 1.72
CA HIS A 310 -7.24 15.78 2.27
C HIS A 310 -8.38 16.01 1.26
N ASP A 311 -8.49 15.14 0.25
CA ASP A 311 -9.54 15.16 -0.78
C ASP A 311 -10.72 14.27 -0.37
N SER A 312 -11.56 14.82 0.52
CA SER A 312 -12.77 14.13 1.01
C SER A 312 -13.78 13.79 -0.10
N GLU A 313 -13.81 14.56 -1.19
CA GLU A 313 -14.72 14.29 -2.31
C GLU A 313 -14.24 13.06 -3.10
N ALA A 314 -12.94 12.98 -3.41
CA ALA A 314 -12.37 11.81 -4.05
C ALA A 314 -12.50 10.57 -3.17
N ALA A 315 -12.25 10.67 -1.86
CA ALA A 315 -12.42 9.56 -0.92
C ALA A 315 -13.87 9.02 -0.94
N SER A 316 -14.86 9.91 -0.83
CA SER A 316 -16.28 9.51 -0.88
C SER A 316 -16.67 8.87 -2.21
N ARG A 317 -16.14 9.36 -3.34
CA ARG A 317 -16.39 8.76 -4.65
C ARG A 317 -15.75 7.38 -4.79
N ILE A 318 -14.60 7.16 -4.17
CA ILE A 318 -13.94 5.85 -4.14
C ILE A 318 -14.74 4.86 -3.28
N ASP A 319 -15.33 5.30 -2.17
CA ASP A 319 -16.25 4.46 -1.39
C ASP A 319 -17.44 4.01 -2.24
N ASP A 320 -18.05 4.93 -3.00
CA ASP A 320 -19.15 4.59 -3.91
C ASP A 320 -18.73 3.59 -5.00
N GLU A 321 -17.51 3.75 -5.56
CA GLU A 321 -16.95 2.76 -6.48
C GLU A 321 -16.78 1.40 -5.80
N HIS A 322 -16.25 1.36 -4.56
CA HIS A 322 -16.04 0.12 -3.81
C HIS A 322 -17.35 -0.58 -3.43
N ARG A 323 -18.42 0.18 -3.16
CA ARG A 323 -19.77 -0.36 -2.98
C ARG A 323 -20.26 -1.09 -4.22
N ILE A 324 -20.07 -0.53 -5.42
CA ILE A 324 -20.46 -1.20 -6.68
C ILE A 324 -19.69 -2.52 -6.83
N TRP A 325 -18.37 -2.50 -6.60
CA TRP A 325 -17.56 -3.72 -6.60
C TRP A 325 -18.08 -4.78 -5.62
N THR A 326 -18.54 -4.33 -4.45
CA THR A 326 -19.04 -5.22 -3.40
C THR A 326 -20.40 -5.80 -3.73
N TYR A 327 -21.41 -4.96 -3.96
CA TYR A 327 -22.79 -5.41 -4.08
C TYR A 327 -23.14 -5.96 -5.46
N ASP A 328 -22.51 -5.47 -6.52
CA ASP A 328 -22.89 -5.81 -7.89
C ASP A 328 -21.95 -6.83 -8.56
N ILE A 329 -20.74 -7.02 -8.05
CA ILE A 329 -19.71 -7.85 -8.72
C ILE A 329 -19.31 -9.07 -7.89
N ASN A 330 -18.74 -8.88 -6.69
CA ASN A 330 -18.19 -10.00 -5.92
C ASN A 330 -18.20 -9.72 -4.41
N MET A 331 -19.40 -9.74 -3.82
CA MET A 331 -19.60 -9.55 -2.39
C MET A 331 -18.69 -10.43 -1.52
N PRO A 332 -18.56 -11.75 -1.76
CA PRO A 332 -17.72 -12.60 -0.91
C PRO A 332 -16.28 -12.11 -0.80
N PHE A 333 -15.69 -11.67 -1.91
CA PHE A 333 -14.33 -11.15 -1.90
C PHE A 333 -14.28 -9.76 -1.27
N HIS A 334 -15.16 -8.87 -1.74
CA HIS A 334 -15.06 -7.47 -1.39
C HIS A 334 -15.52 -7.15 0.03
N ALA A 335 -16.30 -8.02 0.67
CA ALA A 335 -16.66 -7.86 2.07
C ALA A 335 -15.45 -7.79 2.99
N PHE A 336 -14.38 -8.52 2.67
CA PHE A 336 -13.12 -8.33 3.38
C PHE A 336 -12.57 -6.92 3.14
N THR A 337 -12.40 -6.52 1.88
CA THR A 337 -11.75 -5.25 1.55
C THR A 337 -12.55 -4.01 2.00
N LEU A 338 -13.87 -4.01 1.81
CA LEU A 338 -14.76 -2.91 2.19
C LEU A 338 -15.02 -2.93 3.69
N GLY A 339 -15.21 -4.11 4.28
CA GLY A 339 -15.38 -4.22 5.71
C GLY A 339 -14.11 -3.84 6.48
N VAL A 340 -12.91 -4.15 5.99
CA VAL A 340 -11.68 -3.61 6.59
C VAL A 340 -11.65 -2.09 6.44
N ASP A 341 -11.90 -1.56 5.24
CA ASP A 341 -11.87 -0.11 4.99
C ASP A 341 -12.89 0.68 5.84
N PHE A 342 -14.05 0.11 6.13
CA PHE A 342 -15.11 0.78 6.90
C PHE A 342 -15.03 0.55 8.41
N PHE A 343 -14.13 -0.32 8.89
CA PHE A 343 -14.01 -0.66 10.31
C PHE A 343 -13.69 0.56 11.20
N GLN A 344 -12.86 1.49 10.71
CA GLN A 344 -12.48 2.71 11.44
C GLN A 344 -13.35 3.92 11.11
N SER A 345 -14.26 3.82 10.15
CA SER A 345 -15.14 4.91 9.73
C SER A 345 -16.41 4.91 10.59
N PRO A 346 -16.62 5.87 11.51
CA PRO A 346 -17.82 5.85 12.36
C PRO A 346 -19.12 5.92 11.55
N GLU A 347 -19.12 6.65 10.44
CA GLU A 347 -20.27 6.78 9.55
C GLU A 347 -20.58 5.52 8.74
N ASN A 348 -19.58 4.71 8.41
CA ASN A 348 -19.75 3.50 7.59
C ASN A 348 -19.56 2.19 8.38
N PHE A 349 -19.26 2.26 9.68
CA PHE A 349 -18.97 1.08 10.51
C PHE A 349 -20.06 0.01 10.43
N LEU A 350 -21.33 0.41 10.52
CA LEU A 350 -22.45 -0.52 10.44
C LEU A 350 -22.58 -1.15 9.05
N GLU A 351 -22.29 -0.40 7.98
CA GLU A 351 -22.28 -0.96 6.62
C GLU A 351 -21.15 -1.99 6.47
N GLY A 352 -19.96 -1.69 7.00
CA GLY A 352 -18.84 -2.64 7.02
C GLY A 352 -19.16 -3.90 7.83
N TYR A 353 -19.81 -3.75 8.98
CA TYR A 353 -20.27 -4.86 9.82
C TYR A 353 -21.30 -5.73 9.07
N ASP A 354 -22.32 -5.12 8.48
CA ASP A 354 -23.41 -5.82 7.78
C ASP A 354 -22.86 -6.63 6.61
N VAL A 355 -22.04 -6.02 5.75
CA VAL A 355 -21.42 -6.70 4.60
C VAL A 355 -20.54 -7.88 5.04
N TRP A 356 -19.83 -7.75 6.17
CA TRP A 356 -19.03 -8.83 6.73
C TRP A 356 -19.91 -10.00 7.18
N THR A 357 -21.00 -9.70 7.90
CA THR A 357 -21.95 -10.72 8.38
C THR A 357 -22.71 -11.41 7.25
N ASP A 358 -23.15 -10.66 6.24
CA ASP A 358 -23.81 -11.19 5.04
C ASP A 358 -22.90 -12.19 4.30
N THR A 359 -21.60 -11.92 4.25
CA THR A 359 -20.62 -12.81 3.62
C THR A 359 -20.41 -14.09 4.43
N ILE A 360 -20.44 -14.02 5.76
CA ILE A 360 -20.39 -15.22 6.60
C ILE A 360 -21.62 -16.09 6.35
N ASP A 361 -22.83 -15.52 6.35
CA ASP A 361 -24.07 -16.26 6.06
C ASP A 361 -24.04 -16.87 4.66
N LEU A 362 -23.51 -16.13 3.69
CA LEU A 362 -23.30 -16.62 2.33
C LEU A 362 -22.34 -17.81 2.30
N CYS A 363 -21.21 -17.74 3.00
CA CYS A 363 -20.26 -18.84 3.12
C CYS A 363 -20.82 -20.07 3.85
N LEU A 364 -21.76 -19.88 4.78
CA LEU A 364 -22.47 -21.00 5.44
C LEU A 364 -23.50 -21.66 4.51
N SER A 365 -24.00 -20.92 3.51
CA SER A 365 -25.02 -21.40 2.57
C SER A 365 -24.47 -21.91 1.23
N ARG A 366 -23.22 -21.56 0.87
CA ARG A 366 -22.57 -21.89 -0.39
C ARG A 366 -21.17 -22.46 -0.18
N ASP A 367 -21.00 -23.74 -0.50
CA ASP A 367 -19.71 -24.44 -0.47
C ASP A 367 -18.90 -24.29 -1.77
N ASP A 368 -19.47 -23.68 -2.82
CA ASP A 368 -18.82 -23.48 -4.12
C ASP A 368 -18.04 -22.14 -4.21
N LEU A 369 -18.17 -21.28 -3.20
CA LEU A 369 -17.49 -19.99 -3.16
C LEU A 369 -16.06 -20.12 -2.66
N ARG A 370 -15.10 -19.79 -3.52
CA ARG A 370 -13.66 -19.95 -3.22
C ARG A 370 -13.19 -19.21 -1.97
N THR A 371 -13.72 -18.01 -1.72
CA THR A 371 -13.36 -17.17 -0.55
C THR A 371 -13.74 -17.79 0.80
N CYS A 372 -14.64 -18.78 0.80
CA CYS A 372 -15.15 -19.42 2.01
C CYS A 372 -14.27 -20.60 2.49
N HIS A 373 -13.17 -20.91 1.79
CA HIS A 373 -12.34 -22.09 2.07
C HIS A 373 -10.91 -21.73 2.47
N ASN A 374 -10.32 -22.56 3.34
CA ASN A 374 -8.90 -22.53 3.66
C ASN A 374 -8.11 -23.43 2.68
N LYS A 375 -7.71 -22.90 1.51
CA LYS A 375 -7.03 -23.69 0.45
C LYS A 375 -5.72 -23.03 -0.02
N PRO A 376 -4.76 -23.82 -0.54
CA PRO A 376 -3.50 -23.30 -1.07
C PRO A 376 -3.77 -22.30 -2.19
N ARG A 377 -3.01 -21.19 -2.21
CA ARG A 377 -3.07 -20.10 -3.19
C ARG A 377 -4.16 -19.03 -2.98
N PHE A 378 -4.89 -19.02 -1.87
CA PHE A 378 -5.81 -17.91 -1.58
C PHE A 378 -5.29 -16.97 -0.53
N SER A 379 -5.55 -15.70 -0.81
CA SER A 379 -5.28 -14.48 -0.05
C SER A 379 -6.46 -14.07 0.84
N PHE A 380 -7.48 -14.91 1.00
CA PHE A 380 -8.60 -14.73 1.95
C PHE A 380 -9.07 -16.10 2.40
N ASN A 381 -8.83 -16.42 3.66
CA ASN A 381 -9.19 -17.70 4.24
C ASN A 381 -10.20 -17.48 5.38
N ALA A 382 -10.95 -18.51 5.76
CA ALA A 382 -11.97 -18.43 6.80
C ALA A 382 -11.39 -17.89 8.12
N LEU A 383 -10.12 -18.16 8.41
CA LEU A 383 -9.40 -17.59 9.55
C LEU A 383 -9.40 -16.06 9.52
N GLY A 384 -9.03 -15.48 8.37
CA GLY A 384 -9.07 -14.04 8.10
C GLY A 384 -10.43 -13.42 8.45
N PHE A 385 -11.48 -13.98 7.85
CA PHE A 385 -12.85 -13.51 8.04
C PHE A 385 -13.34 -13.64 9.49
N ASN A 386 -13.04 -14.76 10.15
CA ASN A 386 -13.53 -15.00 11.50
C ASN A 386 -12.83 -14.11 12.54
N LEU A 387 -11.54 -13.84 12.40
CA LEU A 387 -10.84 -12.90 13.28
C LEU A 387 -11.33 -11.46 13.08
N GLY A 388 -11.59 -11.03 11.83
CA GLY A 388 -12.17 -9.70 11.60
C GLY A 388 -13.58 -9.58 12.18
N TRP A 389 -14.36 -10.67 12.18
CA TRP A 389 -15.68 -10.69 12.84
C TRP A 389 -15.56 -10.52 14.36
N VAL A 390 -14.59 -11.17 15.00
CA VAL A 390 -14.29 -10.96 16.43
C VAL A 390 -14.04 -9.47 16.72
N ASP A 391 -13.23 -8.81 15.88
CA ASP A 391 -12.88 -7.40 16.09
C ASP A 391 -14.10 -6.48 15.91
N TYR A 392 -14.94 -6.78 14.92
CA TYR A 392 -16.21 -6.09 14.69
C TYR A 392 -17.17 -6.23 15.87
N LEU A 393 -17.29 -7.44 16.43
CA LEU A 393 -18.11 -7.69 17.63
C LEU A 393 -17.56 -6.93 18.84
N LEU A 394 -16.25 -6.91 19.04
CA LEU A 394 -15.63 -6.16 20.15
C LEU A 394 -15.90 -4.66 20.03
N LYS A 395 -15.73 -4.09 18.83
CA LYS A 395 -16.02 -2.67 18.58
C LYS A 395 -17.50 -2.33 18.70
N ALA A 396 -18.39 -3.25 18.34
CA ALA A 396 -19.83 -3.11 18.56
C ALA A 396 -20.27 -3.29 20.03
N GLY A 397 -19.36 -3.67 20.94
CA GLY A 397 -19.66 -3.93 22.36
C GLY A 397 -20.20 -5.35 22.65
N GLU A 398 -20.18 -6.25 21.67
CA GLU A 398 -20.63 -7.65 21.74
C GLU A 398 -19.53 -8.57 22.32
N VAL A 399 -18.97 -8.20 23.47
CA VAL A 399 -17.78 -8.86 24.07
C VAL A 399 -18.02 -10.34 24.37
N GLU A 400 -19.22 -10.70 24.86
CA GLU A 400 -19.56 -12.10 25.16
C GLU A 400 -19.60 -12.96 23.90
N PHE A 401 -20.15 -12.42 22.81
CA PHE A 401 -20.24 -13.15 21.55
C PHE A 401 -18.86 -13.28 20.90
N ALA A 402 -18.06 -12.20 20.91
CA ALA A 402 -16.65 -12.23 20.49
C ALA A 402 -15.85 -13.31 21.23
N GLY A 403 -16.00 -13.37 22.57
CA GLY A 403 -15.37 -14.39 23.41
C GLY A 403 -15.83 -15.81 23.10
N THR A 404 -17.12 -15.98 22.80
CA THR A 404 -17.67 -17.26 22.36
C THR A 404 -17.02 -17.67 21.04
N LEU A 405 -17.05 -16.82 20.01
CA LEU A 405 -16.47 -17.10 18.70
C LEU A 405 -14.98 -17.51 18.79
N LEU A 406 -14.20 -16.78 19.59
CA LEU A 406 -12.79 -17.14 19.86
C LEU A 406 -12.62 -18.54 20.46
N SER A 407 -13.51 -18.96 21.36
CA SER A 407 -13.44 -20.30 21.97
C SER A 407 -13.73 -21.44 20.98
N TRP A 408 -14.36 -21.13 19.84
CA TRP A 408 -14.65 -22.13 18.79
C TRP A 408 -13.51 -22.27 17.77
N MET A 409 -12.61 -21.28 17.66
CA MET A 409 -11.50 -21.31 16.69
C MET A 409 -10.66 -22.59 16.74
N PRO A 410 -10.32 -23.16 17.91
CA PRO A 410 -9.54 -24.40 17.98
C PRO A 410 -10.18 -25.62 17.31
N TYR A 411 -11.47 -25.56 16.98
CA TYR A 411 -12.21 -26.64 16.32
C TYR A 411 -12.29 -26.47 14.79
N PHE A 412 -11.72 -25.40 14.24
CA PHE A 412 -11.70 -25.16 12.80
C PHE A 412 -10.72 -26.10 12.09
N GLU A 413 -11.00 -26.39 10.82
CA GLU A 413 -10.14 -27.26 10.01
C GLU A 413 -8.73 -26.67 9.92
N ASN A 414 -7.73 -27.51 10.20
CA ASN A 414 -6.30 -27.16 10.15
C ASN A 414 -5.87 -26.10 11.19
N TYR A 415 -6.64 -25.84 12.25
CA TYR A 415 -6.26 -24.86 13.30
C TYR A 415 -4.85 -25.10 13.85
N ALA A 416 -4.48 -26.36 14.11
CA ALA A 416 -3.16 -26.72 14.62
C ALA A 416 -1.99 -26.35 13.69
N GLU A 417 -2.30 -26.05 12.43
CA GLU A 417 -1.36 -25.60 11.40
C GLU A 417 -1.45 -24.08 11.23
N TRP A 418 -2.04 -23.30 12.15
CA TRP A 418 -2.14 -21.84 12.03
C TRP A 418 -1.05 -21.13 12.83
N ASP A 419 0.21 -21.19 12.40
CA ASP A 419 1.34 -20.63 13.16
C ASP A 419 1.14 -19.16 13.61
N TYR A 420 0.76 -18.25 12.72
CA TYR A 420 0.47 -16.85 13.06
C TYR A 420 -0.97 -16.66 13.55
N GLY A 421 -1.89 -17.53 13.10
CA GLY A 421 -3.27 -17.52 13.57
C GLY A 421 -3.41 -17.86 15.05
N HIS A 422 -2.56 -18.74 15.58
CA HIS A 422 -2.51 -19.09 17.00
C HIS A 422 -2.19 -17.87 17.85
N ASP A 423 -1.14 -17.13 17.49
CA ASP A 423 -0.74 -15.94 18.24
C ASP A 423 -1.81 -14.84 18.15
N ALA A 424 -2.40 -14.65 16.97
CA ALA A 424 -3.50 -13.70 16.77
C ALA A 424 -4.76 -14.04 17.58
N VAL A 425 -5.12 -15.32 17.68
CA VAL A 425 -6.24 -15.82 18.48
C VAL A 425 -5.92 -15.71 19.97
N ASN A 426 -4.76 -16.21 20.40
CA ASN A 426 -4.33 -16.18 21.80
C ASN A 426 -4.21 -14.76 22.33
N HIS A 427 -3.72 -13.84 21.51
CA HIS A 427 -3.65 -12.42 21.85
C HIS A 427 -5.03 -11.86 22.19
N ARG A 428 -6.05 -12.11 21.35
CA ARG A 428 -7.42 -11.67 21.60
C ARG A 428 -8.05 -12.34 22.81
N VAL A 429 -7.83 -13.65 22.97
CA VAL A 429 -8.30 -14.39 24.15
C VAL A 429 -7.74 -13.81 25.45
N ASN A 430 -6.45 -13.47 25.46
CA ASN A 430 -5.77 -12.95 26.65
C ASN A 430 -6.07 -11.48 26.94
N ASN A 431 -6.45 -10.69 25.94
CA ASN A 431 -6.63 -9.24 26.04
C ASN A 431 -8.06 -8.77 25.72
N LEU A 432 -9.04 -9.68 25.67
CA LEU A 432 -10.39 -9.42 25.17
C LEU A 432 -11.03 -8.14 25.73
N GLN A 433 -11.01 -7.98 27.04
CA GLN A 433 -11.58 -6.82 27.71
C GLN A 433 -10.79 -5.54 27.44
N ALA A 434 -9.45 -5.60 27.44
CA ALA A 434 -8.60 -4.45 27.17
C ALA A 434 -8.80 -3.93 25.74
N ILE A 435 -8.92 -4.83 24.76
CA ILE A 435 -9.22 -4.50 23.37
C ILE A 435 -10.61 -3.85 23.26
N ALA A 436 -11.62 -4.41 23.92
CA ALA A 436 -12.96 -3.82 23.94
C ALA A 436 -12.99 -2.43 24.59
N ASP A 437 -12.25 -2.24 25.68
CA ASP A 437 -12.15 -0.97 26.39
C ASP A 437 -11.47 0.11 25.52
N LEU A 438 -10.48 -0.27 24.71
CA LEU A 438 -9.85 0.62 23.74
C LEU A 438 -10.83 1.03 22.64
N TYR A 439 -11.58 0.09 22.05
CA TYR A 439 -12.60 0.43 21.06
C TYR A 439 -13.72 1.34 21.58
N ALA A 440 -14.03 1.23 22.88
CA ALA A 440 -15.11 1.99 23.50
C ALA A 440 -14.71 3.43 23.89
N ASN A 441 -13.47 3.85 23.67
CA ASN A 441 -12.97 5.15 24.15
C ASN A 441 -13.28 6.34 23.21
N ASP A 442 -13.99 6.10 22.10
CA ASP A 442 -14.36 7.08 21.07
C ASP A 442 -13.18 7.80 20.38
N ASP A 443 -11.94 7.32 20.57
CA ASP A 443 -10.74 7.81 19.87
C ASP A 443 -10.19 6.71 18.94
N PRO A 444 -10.52 6.75 17.63
CA PRO A 444 -10.00 5.78 16.67
C PRO A 444 -8.46 5.72 16.58
N SER A 445 -7.74 6.70 17.14
CA SER A 445 -6.27 6.67 17.21
C SER A 445 -5.73 5.76 18.30
N ASP A 446 -6.56 5.41 19.28
CA ASP A 446 -6.27 4.45 20.33
C ASP A 446 -6.75 3.03 19.99
N ASP A 447 -7.48 2.86 18.87
CA ASP A 447 -7.94 1.56 18.40
C ASP A 447 -6.74 0.60 18.20
N PRO A 448 -6.82 -0.64 18.72
CA PRO A 448 -5.74 -1.61 18.56
C PRO A 448 -5.39 -1.84 17.10
N LEU A 449 -4.08 -1.83 16.82
CA LEU A 449 -3.52 -2.26 15.55
C LEU A 449 -3.72 -3.77 15.41
N ASN A 450 -4.83 -4.15 14.78
CA ASN A 450 -5.18 -5.54 14.65
C ASN A 450 -4.55 -6.18 13.42
N PHE A 451 -4.59 -7.50 13.49
CA PHE A 451 -4.08 -8.45 12.51
C PHE A 451 -4.42 -8.18 11.01
N PHE A 452 -5.49 -7.42 10.69
CA PHE A 452 -5.85 -7.00 9.31
C PHE A 452 -5.80 -5.48 9.06
N LEU A 453 -5.65 -4.71 10.13
CA LEU A 453 -5.86 -3.27 10.18
C LEU A 453 -4.65 -2.63 10.83
N LYS A 454 -3.66 -2.30 10.00
CA LYS A 454 -2.56 -1.46 10.45
C LYS A 454 -2.89 -0.02 10.09
N ARG A 455 -3.41 0.72 11.07
CA ARG A 455 -3.45 2.17 10.98
C ARG A 455 -2.03 2.67 10.74
N LYS A 456 -1.90 3.68 9.88
CA LYS A 456 -0.63 4.33 9.58
C LYS A 456 -0.70 5.74 10.11
N GLN A 457 0.44 6.31 10.49
CA GLN A 457 0.48 7.68 11.01
C GLN A 457 -0.16 8.72 10.08
N TRP A 458 -0.09 8.53 8.76
CA TRP A 458 -0.42 9.54 7.75
C TRP A 458 -1.61 9.21 6.83
N GLY A 459 -2.49 8.28 7.20
CA GLY A 459 -3.64 7.98 6.35
C GLY A 459 -4.66 7.04 6.97
N THR A 460 -5.63 6.62 6.15
CA THR A 460 -6.59 5.57 6.52
C THR A 460 -5.88 4.24 6.70
N ASP A 461 -6.61 3.24 7.17
CA ASP A 461 -6.08 1.88 7.20
C ASP A 461 -5.74 1.41 5.80
N LEU A 462 -4.63 0.69 5.71
CA LEU A 462 -4.37 -0.18 4.59
C LEU A 462 -4.72 -1.59 5.02
N SER A 463 -5.50 -2.29 4.18
CA SER A 463 -5.72 -3.71 4.42
C SER A 463 -4.46 -4.48 4.04
N ALA A 464 -3.90 -5.23 4.98
CA ALA A 464 -3.11 -6.41 4.67
C ALA A 464 -3.69 -7.57 5.45
N CYS A 465 -3.55 -8.79 4.93
CA CYS A 465 -4.06 -9.94 5.62
C CYS A 465 -2.97 -10.99 5.83
N GLN A 466 -2.18 -10.80 6.89
CA GLN A 466 -1.07 -11.68 7.28
C GLN A 466 -1.46 -13.17 7.28
N THR A 467 -2.63 -13.52 7.83
CA THR A 467 -3.12 -14.91 7.90
C THR A 467 -3.78 -15.34 6.63
N CYS A 468 -4.25 -14.42 5.80
CA CYS A 468 -4.94 -14.82 4.60
C CYS A 468 -4.00 -15.33 3.53
N HIS A 469 -2.69 -15.03 3.57
CA HIS A 469 -1.77 -15.43 2.51
C HIS A 469 -0.76 -16.51 2.89
N GLN A 470 -0.54 -16.75 4.16
CA GLN A 470 0.39 -17.77 4.59
C GLN A 470 -0.30 -19.13 4.57
N ALA A 471 0.37 -20.13 4.00
CA ALA A 471 0.02 -21.53 4.19
C ALA A 471 0.24 -21.99 5.66
N GLN A 472 0.64 -21.07 6.56
CA GLN A 472 0.83 -21.28 7.99
C GLN A 472 1.70 -22.54 8.27
N SER A 473 2.86 -22.64 7.60
CA SER A 473 3.76 -23.81 7.64
C SER A 473 3.22 -25.14 7.08
N LYS A 474 1.98 -25.18 6.57
CA LYS A 474 1.49 -26.32 5.78
C LYS A 474 2.11 -26.30 4.38
N VAL A 475 2.92 -27.29 4.06
CA VAL A 475 3.35 -27.52 2.67
C VAL A 475 2.25 -28.30 1.96
N TRP A 476 1.50 -27.62 1.10
CA TRP A 476 0.43 -28.24 0.32
C TRP A 476 0.97 -29.14 -0.78
N THR A 477 0.41 -30.34 -0.89
CA THR A 477 0.68 -31.28 -1.98
C THR A 477 0.10 -30.77 -3.31
N GLU A 478 0.61 -31.25 -4.44
CA GLU A 478 0.04 -30.95 -5.75
C GLU A 478 -1.41 -31.44 -5.89
N GLU A 479 -1.77 -32.55 -5.23
CA GLU A 479 -3.15 -33.04 -5.20
C GLU A 479 -4.07 -32.01 -4.51
N GLU A 480 -3.68 -31.50 -3.34
CA GLU A 480 -4.45 -30.46 -2.63
C GLU A 480 -4.53 -29.16 -3.43
N LYS A 481 -3.44 -28.74 -4.08
CA LYS A 481 -3.44 -27.59 -5.00
C LYS A 481 -4.38 -27.79 -6.19
N ASN A 482 -4.62 -29.03 -6.61
CA ASN A 482 -5.55 -29.36 -7.70
C ASN A 482 -7.01 -29.49 -7.23
N THR A 483 -7.30 -29.38 -5.93
CA THR A 483 -8.67 -29.33 -5.39
C THR A 483 -9.29 -27.92 -5.41
N ILE A 484 -8.57 -26.93 -5.96
CA ILE A 484 -9.05 -25.55 -6.05
C ILE A 484 -10.29 -25.49 -6.94
N MET A 485 -11.43 -25.13 -6.35
CA MET A 485 -12.65 -24.86 -7.07
C MET A 485 -12.49 -23.58 -7.90
N LEU A 486 -12.90 -23.62 -9.17
CA LEU A 486 -13.03 -22.40 -9.95
C LEU A 486 -14.25 -21.62 -9.43
N PRO A 487 -14.16 -20.29 -9.30
CA PRO A 487 -15.33 -19.50 -8.94
C PRO A 487 -16.48 -19.75 -9.95
N PRO A 488 -17.74 -19.68 -9.50
CA PRO A 488 -18.90 -19.72 -10.38
C PRO A 488 -18.78 -18.70 -11.52
N GLU A 489 -19.25 -19.04 -12.72
CA GLU A 489 -19.17 -18.17 -13.91
C GLU A 489 -19.84 -16.79 -13.72
N GLU A 490 -20.87 -16.74 -12.86
CA GLU A 490 -21.56 -15.50 -12.47
C GLU A 490 -20.65 -14.52 -11.71
N ILE A 491 -19.63 -15.02 -10.99
CA ILE A 491 -18.64 -14.21 -10.26
C ILE A 491 -17.43 -13.90 -11.14
N LEU A 492 -17.12 -14.76 -12.11
CA LEU A 492 -15.98 -14.54 -13.00
C LEU A 492 -16.22 -13.42 -14.02
N THR A 493 -17.48 -13.07 -14.29
CA THR A 493 -17.88 -12.11 -15.33
C THR A 493 -18.27 -10.76 -14.80
N ILE A 494 -17.58 -9.72 -15.26
CA ILE A 494 -18.01 -8.35 -15.10
C ILE A 494 -18.76 -7.94 -16.37
N GLY A 495 -20.08 -8.01 -16.32
CA GLY A 495 -20.91 -7.54 -17.44
C GLY A 495 -20.80 -6.02 -17.61
N ASP A 496 -21.04 -5.29 -16.52
CA ASP A 496 -20.92 -3.84 -16.49
C ASP A 496 -19.76 -3.43 -15.60
N TRP A 497 -18.65 -3.02 -16.23
CA TRP A 497 -17.49 -2.52 -15.49
C TRP A 497 -17.82 -1.20 -14.79
N PRO A 498 -17.49 -1.06 -13.49
CA PRO A 498 -17.76 0.18 -12.76
C PRO A 498 -17.09 1.38 -13.43
N GLU A 499 -17.80 2.50 -13.43
CA GLU A 499 -17.24 3.77 -13.86
C GLU A 499 -16.28 4.30 -12.78
N PHE A 500 -15.04 4.55 -13.17
CA PHE A 500 -14.06 5.17 -12.28
C PHE A 500 -14.22 6.68 -12.36
N THR A 501 -14.72 7.29 -11.30
CA THR A 501 -14.93 8.74 -11.19
C THR A 501 -13.72 9.46 -10.60
N THR A 502 -12.72 8.71 -10.14
CA THR A 502 -11.45 9.22 -9.62
C THR A 502 -10.24 8.74 -10.42
N THR A 503 -9.16 9.50 -10.36
CA THR A 503 -7.87 9.17 -10.97
C THR A 503 -7.17 8.06 -10.17
N TRP A 504 -6.16 7.42 -10.76
CA TRP A 504 -5.34 6.43 -10.05
C TRP A 504 -4.57 7.03 -8.88
N TYR A 505 -4.34 8.34 -8.85
CA TYR A 505 -3.61 9.01 -7.77
C TYR A 505 -4.53 9.61 -6.69
N GLY A 506 -5.83 9.31 -6.74
CA GLY A 506 -6.79 9.68 -5.70
C GLY A 506 -7.34 11.10 -5.80
N ALA A 507 -7.56 11.62 -7.02
CA ALA A 507 -8.23 12.90 -7.26
C ALA A 507 -9.52 12.73 -8.07
N VAL A 508 -10.45 13.68 -7.98
CA VAL A 508 -11.68 13.71 -8.81
C VAL A 508 -11.34 13.93 -10.30
N LYS A 509 -12.04 13.23 -11.20
CA LYS A 509 -11.87 13.38 -12.66
C LYS A 509 -12.58 14.57 -13.30
#